data_AF-A0A3T1AM28-F1
#
_entry.id   AF-A0A3T1AM28-F1
#
_cell.length_a   1.000
_cell.length_b   1.000
_cell.length_c   1.000
_cell.angle_alpha   90.00
_cell.angle_beta   90.00
_cell.angle_gamma   90.00
#
_symmetry.space_group_name_H-M   'P 1'
#
loop_
_entity.id
_entity.type
_entity.pdbx_description
1 polymer ?
#
loop_
_entity_poly.entity_id
_entity_poly.type
_entity_poly.pdbx_seq_one_letter_code
_entity_poly.pdbx_strand_id
1 'polypeptide(L)'
;MTDHIESPRAAASHFTPELTALIEDPLYSERVWDDARLSPRDRSIATLGAVVALYRPDELRAQLRRAVDNGLTLPEISALITHAAFYGGFPAAISASVIAHEVLGPVDGDIQS
;
A
#
# COMPACT_ATOMS: atom_id res chain seq x y z
N MET A 1 -15.97 25.56 -13.68
CA MET A 1 -15.43 24.48 -14.54
C MET A 1 -14.43 23.73 -13.68
N THR A 2 -14.89 22.68 -13.00
CA THR A 2 -14.02 21.83 -12.18
C THR A 2 -13.11 21.08 -13.12
N ASP A 3 -11.82 21.40 -13.06
CA ASP A 3 -10.79 20.69 -13.82
C ASP A 3 -10.79 19.25 -13.29
N HIS A 4 -11.29 18.31 -14.08
CA HIS A 4 -11.33 16.92 -13.68
C HIS A 4 -9.91 16.40 -13.81
N ILE A 5 -9.17 16.42 -12.70
CA ILE A 5 -7.85 15.79 -12.64
C ILE A 5 -8.07 14.30 -12.90
N GLU A 6 -7.65 13.85 -14.07
CA GLU A 6 -7.66 12.45 -14.46
C GLU A 6 -6.80 11.65 -13.49
N SER A 7 -7.30 10.50 -13.01
CA SER A 7 -6.51 9.65 -12.11
C SER A 7 -5.25 9.13 -12.82
N PRO A 8 -4.12 8.92 -12.12
CA PRO A 8 -2.91 8.38 -12.74
C PRO A 8 -3.14 7.08 -13.52
N ARG A 9 -4.07 6.25 -13.04
CA ARG A 9 -4.49 5.01 -13.69
C ARG A 9 -5.22 5.25 -15.01
N ALA A 10 -6.12 6.22 -15.07
CA ALA A 10 -6.84 6.59 -16.28
C ALA A 10 -5.88 7.18 -17.33
N ALA A 11 -4.97 8.06 -16.92
CA ALA A 11 -3.93 8.59 -17.81
C ALA A 11 -3.01 7.49 -18.36
N ALA A 12 -2.60 6.52 -17.52
CA ALA A 12 -1.79 5.37 -17.93
C ALA A 12 -2.52 4.43 -18.91
N SER A 13 -3.85 4.33 -18.81
CA SER A 13 -4.64 3.48 -19.70
C SER A 13 -4.64 3.95 -21.16
N HIS A 14 -4.56 5.25 -21.38
CA HIS A 14 -4.44 5.82 -22.72
C HIS A 14 -3.08 5.53 -23.37
N PHE A 15 -2.02 5.49 -22.58
CA PHE A 15 -0.65 5.29 -23.08
C PHE A 15 -0.28 3.80 -23.18
N THR A 16 -0.75 2.98 -22.25
CA THR A 16 -0.41 1.54 -22.14
C THR A 16 -1.66 0.69 -21.87
N PRO A 17 -2.57 0.56 -22.84
CA PRO A 17 -3.84 -0.14 -22.65
C PRO A 17 -3.69 -1.64 -22.35
N GLU A 18 -2.69 -2.30 -22.92
CA GLU A 18 -2.40 -3.72 -22.68
C GLU A 18 -1.88 -3.99 -21.27
N LEU A 19 -1.01 -3.11 -20.76
CA LEU A 19 -0.56 -3.17 -19.36
C LEU A 19 -1.73 -2.95 -18.40
N THR A 20 -2.63 -2.02 -18.75
CA THR A 20 -3.85 -1.79 -17.96
C THR A 20 -4.73 -3.02 -17.95
N ALA A 21 -4.96 -3.67 -19.09
CA ALA A 21 -5.70 -4.94 -19.16
C ALA A 21 -5.03 -6.04 -18.31
N LEU A 22 -3.69 -6.14 -18.32
CA LEU A 22 -2.94 -7.07 -17.46
C LEU A 22 -2.89 -6.69 -15.98
N ILE A 23 -3.39 -5.51 -15.59
CA ILE A 23 -3.59 -5.14 -14.19
C ILE A 23 -5.06 -5.38 -13.82
N GLU A 24 -6.01 -5.01 -14.68
CA GLU A 24 -7.43 -5.23 -14.43
C GLU A 24 -7.82 -6.71 -14.48
N ASP A 25 -7.17 -7.56 -15.30
CA ASP A 25 -7.56 -8.96 -15.52
C ASP A 25 -6.87 -10.04 -14.63
N PRO A 26 -5.71 -9.81 -13.99
CA PRO A 26 -5.19 -10.75 -12.97
C PRO A 26 -4.99 -10.13 -11.59
N LEU A 27 -4.89 -8.80 -11.50
CA LEU A 27 -4.69 -8.06 -10.25
C LEU A 27 -6.03 -7.56 -9.67
N TYR A 28 -7.03 -7.27 -10.51
CA TYR A 28 -8.39 -6.88 -10.07
C TYR A 28 -9.52 -7.78 -10.58
N SER A 29 -9.29 -8.67 -11.54
CA SER A 29 -10.19 -9.80 -11.74
C SER A 29 -9.96 -10.72 -10.55
N GLU A 30 -11.02 -10.88 -9.75
CA GLU A 30 -11.60 -12.08 -9.12
C GLU A 30 -10.72 -13.29 -8.71
N ARG A 31 -9.42 -13.35 -9.00
CA ARG A 31 -8.52 -14.49 -8.76
C ARG A 31 -7.43 -14.22 -7.74
N VAL A 32 -6.84 -13.02 -7.65
CA VAL A 32 -5.74 -12.77 -6.70
C VAL A 32 -6.24 -12.07 -5.45
N TRP A 33 -6.90 -10.92 -5.60
CA TRP A 33 -7.45 -10.16 -4.46
C TRP A 33 -8.75 -10.72 -3.90
N ASP A 34 -9.43 -11.59 -4.65
CA ASP A 34 -10.65 -12.30 -4.24
C ASP A 34 -10.41 -13.80 -3.97
N ASP A 35 -9.15 -14.27 -3.94
CA ASP A 35 -8.85 -15.67 -3.57
C ASP A 35 -9.28 -15.93 -2.11
N ALA A 36 -10.27 -16.78 -1.89
CA ALA A 36 -10.78 -17.09 -0.55
C ALA A 36 -9.76 -17.82 0.36
N ARG A 37 -8.68 -18.36 -0.20
CA ARG A 37 -7.64 -19.10 0.58
C ARG A 37 -6.68 -18.18 1.32
N LEU A 38 -6.63 -16.89 0.97
CA LEU A 38 -5.83 -15.88 1.64
C LEU A 38 -6.75 -14.71 1.99
N SER A 39 -6.72 -14.20 3.22
CA SER A 39 -7.65 -13.13 3.58
C SER A 39 -7.23 -11.79 2.94
N PRO A 40 -8.17 -10.84 2.72
CA PRO A 40 -7.81 -9.48 2.30
C PRO A 40 -6.81 -8.80 3.25
N ARG A 41 -6.93 -9.07 4.56
CA ARG A 41 -5.99 -8.61 5.59
C ARG A 41 -4.58 -9.15 5.32
N ASP A 42 -4.43 -10.45 5.13
CA ASP A 42 -3.12 -11.08 4.92
C ASP A 42 -2.50 -10.70 3.57
N ARG A 43 -3.33 -10.48 2.53
CA ARG A 43 -2.88 -9.88 1.27
C ARG A 43 -2.31 -8.48 1.44
N SER A 44 -2.97 -7.64 2.25
CA SER A 44 -2.46 -6.31 2.56
C SER A 44 -1.14 -6.36 3.33
N ILE A 45 -0.97 -7.32 4.25
CA ILE A 45 0.33 -7.55 4.93
C ILE A 45 1.42 -7.87 3.92
N ALA A 46 1.20 -8.86 3.04
CA ALA A 46 2.18 -9.26 2.05
C ALA A 46 2.51 -8.11 1.07
N THR A 47 1.49 -7.37 0.64
CA THR A 47 1.64 -6.25 -0.30
C THR A 47 2.42 -5.10 0.34
N LEU A 48 2.08 -4.68 1.57
CA LEU A 48 2.82 -3.64 2.27
C LEU A 48 4.28 -4.04 2.49
N GLY A 49 4.54 -5.27 2.93
CA GLY A 49 5.90 -5.77 3.11
C GLY A 49 6.72 -5.67 1.84
N ALA A 50 6.16 -6.10 0.71
CA ALA A 50 6.81 -6.01 -0.60
C ALA A 50 7.03 -4.57 -1.06
N VAL A 51 6.02 -3.69 -0.94
CA VAL A 51 6.10 -2.29 -1.36
C VAL A 51 7.15 -1.52 -0.57
N VAL A 52 7.23 -1.76 0.74
CA VAL A 52 8.28 -1.19 1.59
C VAL A 52 9.65 -1.74 1.18
N ALA A 53 9.80 -3.07 1.09
CA ALA A 53 11.08 -3.70 0.78
C ALA A 53 11.64 -3.34 -0.60
N LEU A 54 10.76 -3.13 -1.59
CA LEU A 54 11.12 -2.76 -2.96
C LEU A 54 11.27 -1.24 -3.17
N TYR A 55 11.12 -0.44 -2.11
CA TYR A 55 11.18 1.02 -2.17
C TYR A 55 10.25 1.61 -3.25
N ARG A 56 8.94 1.36 -3.09
CA ARG A 56 7.86 1.84 -3.99
C ARG A 56 6.96 2.86 -3.29
N PRO A 57 7.47 4.08 -2.98
CA PRO A 57 6.73 5.07 -2.18
C PRO A 57 5.45 5.57 -2.86
N ASP A 58 5.41 5.63 -4.19
CA ASP A 58 4.24 6.08 -4.95
C ASP A 58 3.03 5.15 -4.79
N GLU A 59 3.28 3.84 -4.62
CA GLU A 59 2.26 2.83 -4.38
C GLU A 59 1.83 2.77 -2.91
N LEU A 60 2.74 3.11 -1.99
CA LEU A 60 2.56 2.89 -0.56
C LEU A 60 1.33 3.61 0.00
N ARG A 61 1.05 4.84 -0.45
CA ARG A 61 -0.11 5.61 0.02
C ARG A 61 -1.43 4.90 -0.22
N ALA A 62 -1.61 4.31 -1.41
CA ALA A 62 -2.83 3.58 -1.76
C ALA A 62 -2.93 2.27 -0.98
N GLN A 63 -1.81 1.56 -0.82
CA GLN A 63 -1.79 0.28 -0.10
C GLN A 63 -2.01 0.43 1.40
N LEU A 64 -1.55 1.53 2.02
CA LEU A 64 -1.80 1.84 3.44
C LEU A 64 -3.30 2.01 3.72
N ARG A 65 -4.01 2.77 2.87
CA ARG A 65 -5.47 2.95 3.00
C ARG A 65 -6.19 1.62 2.85
N ARG A 66 -5.86 0.86 1.79
CA ARG A 66 -6.40 -0.49 1.56
C ARG A 66 -6.12 -1.44 2.72
N ALA A 67 -4.96 -1.34 3.36
CA ALA A 67 -4.61 -2.17 4.50
C ALA A 67 -5.52 -1.91 5.71
N VAL A 68 -5.80 -0.64 6.01
CA VAL A 68 -6.75 -0.25 7.06
C VAL A 68 -8.17 -0.70 6.71
N ASP A 69 -8.61 -0.47 5.46
CA ASP A 69 -9.93 -0.93 4.99
C ASP A 69 -10.08 -2.45 5.09
N ASN A 70 -8.99 -3.20 4.88
CA ASN A 70 -8.92 -4.65 5.04
C ASN A 70 -8.69 -5.12 6.50
N GLY A 71 -8.71 -4.20 7.47
CA GLY A 71 -8.72 -4.50 8.90
C GLY A 71 -7.35 -4.55 9.58
N LEU A 72 -6.28 -4.00 8.97
CA LEU A 72 -5.03 -3.78 9.71
C LEU A 72 -5.17 -2.53 10.60
N THR A 73 -4.65 -2.65 11.82
CA THR A 73 -4.54 -1.55 12.76
C THR A 73 -3.23 -0.77 12.54
N LEU A 74 -3.18 0.50 12.98
CA LEU A 74 -1.98 1.33 12.92
C LEU A 74 -0.78 0.69 13.66
N PRO A 75 -0.94 0.10 14.87
CA PRO A 75 0.14 -0.63 15.53
C PRO A 75 0.69 -1.81 14.71
N GLU A 76 -0.18 -2.58 14.04
CA GLU A 76 0.26 -3.68 13.18
C GLU A 76 1.03 -3.19 11.95
N ILE A 77 0.58 -2.10 11.32
CA ILE A 77 1.28 -1.45 10.20
C ILE A 77 2.65 -0.94 10.65
N SER A 78 2.72 -0.30 11.82
CA SER A 78 3.98 0.15 12.42
C SER A 78 4.95 -1.01 12.62
N ALA A 79 4.48 -2.09 13.26
CA ALA A 79 5.29 -3.29 13.50
C ALA A 79 5.76 -3.94 12.18
N LEU A 80 4.91 -3.96 11.15
CA LEU A 80 5.25 -4.47 9.82
C LEU A 80 6.37 -3.65 9.18
N ILE A 81 6.28 -2.32 9.20
CA ILE A 81 7.33 -1.43 8.64
C ILE A 81 8.64 -1.62 9.39
N THR A 82 8.59 -1.71 10.73
CA THR A 82 9.78 -2.02 11.54
C THR A 82 10.39 -3.37 11.17
N HIS A 83 9.57 -4.41 10.97
CA HIS A 83 10.06 -5.73 10.56
C HIS A 83 10.69 -5.69 9.17
N ALA A 84 10.08 -4.95 8.23
CA ALA A 84 10.57 -4.80 6.87
C ALA A 84 11.96 -4.11 6.81
N ALA A 85 12.33 -3.30 7.81
CA ALA A 85 13.66 -2.67 7.88
C ALA A 85 14.82 -3.67 7.82
N PHE A 86 14.62 -4.89 8.33
CA PHE A 86 15.64 -5.94 8.31
C PHE A 86 15.82 -6.61 6.94
N TYR A 87 14.87 -6.43 6.02
CA TYR A 87 14.89 -7.05 4.69
C TYR A 87 15.04 -6.04 3.56
N GLY A 88 14.37 -4.90 3.67
CA GLY A 88 14.42 -3.77 2.72
C GLY A 88 15.43 -2.68 3.09
N GLY A 89 16.03 -2.77 4.27
CA GLY A 89 16.93 -1.76 4.81
C GLY A 89 16.22 -0.61 5.53
N PHE A 90 16.93 0.00 6.48
CA PHE A 90 16.44 1.12 7.27
C PHE A 90 16.00 2.35 6.46
N PRO A 91 16.67 2.76 5.36
CA PRO A 91 16.21 3.90 4.56
C PRO A 91 14.81 3.72 3.98
N ALA A 92 14.48 2.50 3.53
CA ALA A 92 13.17 2.18 3.00
C ALA A 92 12.09 2.21 4.09
N ALA A 93 12.39 1.63 5.26
CA ALA A 93 11.48 1.65 6.40
C ALA A 93 11.23 3.07 6.94
N ILE A 94 12.26 3.91 7.05
CA ILE A 94 12.10 5.32 7.48
C ILE A 94 11.22 6.08 6.51
N SER A 95 11.46 5.95 5.20
CA SER A 95 10.65 6.60 4.17
C SER A 95 9.19 6.11 4.24
N ALA A 96 8.98 4.82 4.46
CA ALA A 96 7.65 4.25 4.65
C ALA A 96 6.95 4.77 5.91
N SER A 97 7.66 4.91 7.03
CA SER A 97 7.12 5.47 8.27
C SER A 97 6.68 6.92 8.13
N VAL A 98 7.45 7.75 7.40
CA VAL A 98 7.07 9.14 7.11
C VAL A 98 5.77 9.18 6.31
N ILE A 99 5.69 8.38 5.24
CA ILE A 99 4.47 8.30 4.41
C ILE A 99 3.29 7.75 5.21
N ALA A 100 3.51 6.75 6.07
CA ALA A 100 2.47 6.21 6.93
C ALA A 100 1.92 7.26 7.90
N HIS A 101 2.78 8.06 8.50
CA HIS A 101 2.37 9.18 9.36
C HIS A 101 1.54 10.22 8.61
N GLU A 102 1.95 10.58 7.38
CA GLU A 102 1.20 11.54 6.55
C GLU A 102 -0.19 11.01 6.14
N VAL A 103 -0.32 9.71 5.90
CA VAL A 103 -1.55 9.10 5.37
C VAL A 103 -2.51 8.68 6.46
N LEU A 104 -2.00 8.13 7.56
CA LEU A 104 -2.79 7.48 8.62
C LEU A 104 -2.78 8.27 9.95
N GLY A 105 -1.88 9.24 10.11
CA GLY A 105 -1.65 9.92 11.38
C GLY A 105 -0.72 9.16 12.32
N PRO A 106 -0.59 9.60 13.58
CA PRO A 106 0.21 8.89 14.58
C PRO A 106 -0.46 7.57 14.99
N VAL A 107 0.35 6.56 15.28
CA VAL A 107 -0.09 5.41 16.09
C VAL A 107 -0.42 5.96 17.48
N ASP A 108 -1.60 5.64 18.05
CA ASP A 108 -2.18 6.26 19.25
C ASP A 108 -1.17 6.78 20.30
N GLY A 109 -1.42 8.00 20.78
CA GLY A 109 -0.51 8.82 21.55
C GLY A 109 -0.11 8.26 22.92
N ASP A 110 1.12 7.76 23.01
CA ASP A 110 1.97 7.92 24.18
C ASP A 110 3.44 7.80 23.76
N ILE A 111 4.02 8.93 23.41
CA ILE A 111 5.42 9.19 23.75
C ILE A 111 5.36 10.41 24.66
N GLN A 112 4.96 10.19 25.92
CA GLN A 112 5.33 11.09 27.01
C GLN A 112 6.87 11.16 27.01
N SER A 113 7.38 12.30 26.57
CA SER A 113 8.71 12.80 26.95
C SER A 113 8.57 13.62 28.21
#